data_AF-A0A2H0TEQ2-F1
#
_entry.id   AF-A0A2H0TEQ2-F1
#
_cell.length_a   1.000
_cell.length_b   1.000
_cell.length_c   1.000
_cell.angle_alpha   90.00
_cell.angle_beta   90.00
_cell.angle_gamma   90.00
#
_symmetry.space_group_name_H-M   'P 1'
#
loop_
_entity.id
_entity.type
_entity.pdbx_description
1 polymer ?
#
loop_
_entity_poly.entity_id
_entity_poly.type
_entity_poly.pdbx_seq_one_letter_code
_entity_poly.pdbx_strand_id
1 'polypeptide(L)'
;MPGSFLQKEAPSMAWWTHIVLRNTANLKLFKEEASLVDAYGALKEYLKERLVDILYVLFSIFTYFYLAITIATFFFNESVPPSFPFLVETLADPYLGALGVYLVIKEVERRRLKTIRLRREFFVSIWVAFLITASILSYFEEGTFFNEIYKIVVTNAFAAIIIRVGMFIR
;
A
#
# COMPACT_ATOMS: atom_id res chain seq x y z
N MET A 1 71.84 -4.72 -35.87
CA MET A 1 71.07 -4.13 -34.74
C MET A 1 70.29 -2.94 -35.27
N PRO A 2 69.14 -2.53 -34.70
CA PRO A 2 68.00 -3.24 -34.11
C PRO A 2 66.68 -2.80 -34.81
N GLY A 3 65.51 -3.25 -34.35
CA GLY A 3 64.26 -2.51 -34.60
C GLY A 3 63.00 -3.33 -34.89
N SER A 4 62.64 -4.23 -33.98
CA SER A 4 61.28 -4.78 -33.89
C SER A 4 60.25 -3.66 -33.70
N PHE A 5 59.47 -3.34 -34.73
CA PHE A 5 58.28 -2.50 -34.58
C PHE A 5 57.18 -3.35 -33.93
N LEU A 6 56.99 -3.13 -32.63
CA LEU A 6 55.84 -3.62 -31.88
C LEU A 6 54.57 -3.02 -32.47
N GLN A 7 53.81 -3.88 -33.14
CA GLN A 7 52.40 -3.71 -33.44
C GLN A 7 51.66 -3.53 -32.11
N LYS A 8 51.33 -2.27 -31.78
CA LYS A 8 50.59 -1.91 -30.58
C LYS A 8 49.13 -2.28 -30.82
N GLU A 9 48.78 -3.53 -30.53
CA GLU A 9 47.41 -4.01 -30.56
C GLU A 9 46.54 -3.12 -29.65
N ALA A 10 45.52 -2.48 -30.24
CA ALA A 10 44.52 -1.78 -29.47
C ALA A 10 43.77 -2.81 -28.61
N PRO A 11 43.59 -2.57 -27.30
CA PRO A 11 42.85 -3.51 -26.46
C PRO A 11 41.43 -3.62 -27.03
N SER A 12 41.02 -4.86 -27.32
CA SER A 12 39.67 -5.17 -27.78
C SER A 12 38.67 -4.52 -26.84
N MET A 13 38.07 -3.41 -27.27
CA MET A 13 37.07 -2.70 -26.50
C MET A 13 35.84 -3.61 -26.44
N ALA A 14 35.73 -4.38 -25.36
CA ALA A 14 34.52 -5.10 -25.05
C ALA A 14 33.37 -4.07 -25.02
N TRP A 15 32.28 -4.32 -25.74
CA TRP A 15 31.15 -3.39 -25.89
C TRP A 15 30.59 -2.83 -24.56
N TRP A 16 30.83 -3.54 -23.46
CA TRP A 16 30.49 -3.12 -22.10
C TRP A 16 31.29 -1.90 -21.59
N THR A 17 32.47 -1.61 -22.15
CA THR A 17 33.31 -0.48 -21.71
C THR A 17 32.60 0.86 -21.91
N HIS A 18 31.81 1.00 -22.99
CA HIS A 18 31.00 2.20 -23.22
C HIS A 18 29.87 2.34 -22.19
N ILE A 19 29.32 1.23 -21.69
CA ILE A 19 28.24 1.23 -20.67
C ILE A 19 28.82 1.68 -19.31
N VAL A 20 30.00 1.18 -18.95
CA VAL A 20 30.68 1.55 -17.70
C VAL A 20 31.18 3.00 -17.73
N LEU A 21 31.71 3.47 -18.87
CA LEU A 21 32.14 4.86 -19.06
C LEU A 21 30.96 5.85 -19.10
N ARG A 22 29.82 5.46 -19.67
CA ARG A 22 28.61 6.31 -19.68
C ARG A 22 28.00 6.46 -18.28
N ASN A 23 28.02 5.39 -17.48
CA ASN A 23 27.53 5.45 -16.09
C ASN A 23 28.44 6.26 -15.17
N THR A 24 29.76 6.23 -15.38
CA THR A 24 30.71 7.02 -14.58
C THR A 24 30.72 8.51 -14.94
N ALA A 25 30.42 8.87 -16.20
CA ALA A 25 30.21 10.27 -16.61
C ALA A 25 28.92 10.86 -16.02
N ASN A 26 27.83 10.09 -15.97
CA ASN A 26 26.58 10.51 -15.32
C ASN A 26 26.71 10.63 -13.79
N LEU A 27 27.56 9.82 -13.16
CA LEU A 27 27.82 9.89 -11.71
C LEU A 27 28.66 11.11 -11.30
N LYS A 28 29.49 11.67 -12.19
CA LYS A 28 30.28 12.87 -11.91
C LYS A 28 29.52 14.18 -12.11
N LEU A 29 28.46 14.19 -12.93
CA LEU A 29 27.54 15.33 -13.07
C LEU A 29 26.53 15.46 -11.92
N PHE A 30 26.35 14.41 -11.11
CA PHE A 30 25.51 14.44 -9.90
C PHE A 30 26.26 14.85 -8.62
N LYS A 31 27.54 15.22 -8.74
CA LYS A 31 28.39 15.64 -7.62
C LYS A 31 28.75 17.11 -7.71
N GLU A 32 27.75 17.94 -7.96
CA GLU A 32 27.84 19.39 -7.78
C GLU A 32 26.54 19.82 -7.08
N GLU A 33 26.69 20.18 -5.81
CA GLU A 33 25.70 20.75 -4.86
C GLU A 33 24.23 20.75 -5.31
N ALA A 34 23.55 19.59 -5.22
CA ALA A 34 22.11 19.62 -5.05
C ALA A 34 21.83 20.26 -3.69
N SER A 35 21.57 21.57 -3.67
CA SER A 35 21.27 22.28 -2.43
C SER A 35 20.07 21.59 -1.76
N LEU A 36 20.07 21.51 -0.42
CA LEU A 36 18.92 20.94 0.32
C LEU A 36 17.61 21.64 -0.04
N VAL A 37 17.67 22.89 -0.51
CA VAL A 37 16.52 23.67 -0.97
C VAL A 37 16.00 23.17 -2.33
N ASP A 38 16.88 22.83 -3.27
CA ASP A 38 16.49 22.27 -4.57
C ASP A 38 15.97 20.84 -4.43
N ALA A 39 16.58 20.03 -3.55
CA ALA A 39 16.08 18.70 -3.20
C ALA A 39 14.70 18.78 -2.51
N TYR A 40 14.50 19.75 -1.61
CA TYR A 40 13.22 19.99 -0.96
C TYR A 40 12.15 20.51 -1.94
N GLY A 41 12.54 21.40 -2.87
CA GLY A 41 11.67 21.91 -3.94
C GLY A 41 11.18 20.79 -4.85
N ALA A 42 12.12 19.97 -5.35
CA ALA A 42 11.80 18.82 -6.20
C ALA A 42 10.97 17.76 -5.45
N LEU A 43 11.27 17.49 -4.17
CA LEU A 43 10.47 16.58 -3.34
C LEU A 43 9.05 17.13 -3.12
N LYS A 44 8.90 18.44 -2.84
CA LYS A 44 7.61 19.09 -2.65
C LYS A 44 6.76 19.03 -3.92
N GLU A 45 7.37 19.25 -5.08
CA GLU A 45 6.69 19.19 -6.38
C GLU A 45 6.30 17.75 -6.74
N TYR A 46 7.21 16.80 -6.52
CA TYR A 46 6.93 15.35 -6.66
C TYR A 46 5.83 14.87 -5.72
N LEU A 47 5.87 15.29 -4.45
CA LEU A 47 4.82 14.99 -3.47
C LEU A 47 3.50 15.62 -3.88
N LYS A 48 3.48 16.82 -4.46
CA LYS A 48 2.25 17.47 -4.90
C LYS A 48 1.62 16.77 -6.11
N GLU A 49 2.44 16.29 -7.04
CA GLU A 49 1.98 15.55 -8.22
C GLU A 49 1.51 14.13 -7.89
N ARG A 50 2.13 13.47 -6.89
CA ARG A 50 1.85 12.08 -6.50
C ARG A 50 1.16 11.93 -5.15
N LEU A 51 0.71 13.02 -4.53
CA LEU A 51 0.10 13.01 -3.21
C LEU A 51 -1.06 12.02 -3.13
N VAL A 52 -1.89 12.04 -4.16
CA VAL A 52 -3.08 11.19 -4.30
C VAL A 52 -2.68 9.72 -4.40
N ASP A 53 -1.69 9.40 -5.24
CA ASP A 53 -1.17 8.04 -5.40
C ASP A 53 -0.54 7.52 -4.08
N ILE A 54 0.20 8.37 -3.37
CA ILE A 54 0.83 8.02 -2.08
C ILE A 54 -0.25 7.80 -1.00
N LEU A 55 -1.22 8.70 -0.90
CA LEU A 55 -2.36 8.56 0.00
C LEU A 55 -3.14 7.28 -0.29
N TYR A 56 -3.38 6.98 -1.57
CA TYR A 56 -4.05 5.75 -1.99
C TYR A 56 -3.30 4.50 -1.51
N VAL A 57 -1.98 4.44 -1.70
CA VAL A 57 -1.15 3.32 -1.24
C VAL A 57 -1.15 3.22 0.29
N LEU A 58 -1.01 4.34 0.99
CA LEU A 58 -0.99 4.39 2.45
C LEU A 58 -2.31 3.90 3.04
N PHE A 59 -3.43 4.42 2.54
CA PHE A 59 -4.76 3.99 3.00
C PHE A 59 -5.06 2.55 2.62
N SER A 60 -4.57 2.07 1.47
CA SER A 60 -4.67 0.65 1.12
C SER A 60 -3.93 -0.23 2.13
N ILE A 61 -2.67 0.10 2.45
CA ILE A 61 -1.90 -0.66 3.45
C ILE A 61 -2.62 -0.63 4.80
N PHE A 62 -3.07 0.55 5.24
CA PHE A 62 -3.76 0.71 6.51
C PHE A 62 -5.06 -0.10 6.57
N THR A 63 -5.88 -0.09 5.52
CA THR A 63 -7.14 -0.85 5.49
C THR A 63 -6.91 -2.36 5.53
N TYR A 64 -5.95 -2.87 4.78
CA TYR A 64 -5.61 -4.31 4.83
C TYR A 64 -4.96 -4.73 6.15
N PHE A 65 -4.11 -3.86 6.72
CA PHE A 65 -3.48 -4.11 8.02
C PHE A 65 -4.51 -4.17 9.15
N TYR A 66 -5.43 -3.21 9.19
CA TYR A 66 -6.52 -3.19 10.16
C TYR A 66 -7.41 -4.44 10.03
N LEU A 67 -7.76 -4.82 8.80
CA LEU A 67 -8.52 -6.04 8.52
C LEU A 67 -7.78 -7.28 9.03
N ALA A 68 -6.49 -7.41 8.77
CA ALA A 68 -5.67 -8.53 9.21
C ALA A 68 -5.60 -8.62 10.73
N ILE A 69 -5.39 -7.50 11.43
CA ILE A 69 -5.41 -7.45 12.90
C ILE A 69 -6.80 -7.84 13.41
N THR A 70 -7.88 -7.30 12.85
CA THR A 70 -9.24 -7.60 13.31
C THR A 70 -9.55 -9.10 13.18
N ILE A 71 -9.18 -9.71 12.05
CA ILE A 71 -9.31 -11.16 11.85
C ILE A 71 -8.47 -11.91 12.89
N ALA A 72 -7.21 -11.54 13.07
CA ALA A 72 -6.33 -12.20 14.04
C ALA A 72 -6.88 -12.12 15.47
N THR A 73 -7.34 -10.95 15.88
CA THR A 73 -7.94 -10.72 17.19
C THR A 73 -9.23 -11.52 17.38
N PHE A 74 -10.06 -11.64 16.35
CA PHE A 74 -11.30 -12.40 16.43
C PHE A 74 -11.06 -13.91 16.56
N PHE A 75 -10.20 -14.50 15.72
CA PHE A 75 -9.98 -15.95 15.70
C PHE A 75 -8.97 -16.44 16.75
N PHE A 76 -8.02 -15.59 17.15
CA PHE A 76 -6.91 -15.97 18.02
C PHE A 76 -6.89 -15.14 19.30
N ASN A 77 -8.06 -14.75 19.83
CA ASN A 77 -8.19 -13.88 21.00
C ASN A 77 -7.31 -14.30 22.19
N GLU A 78 -7.16 -15.61 22.42
CA GLU A 78 -6.32 -16.15 23.52
C GLU A 78 -4.81 -16.14 23.22
N SER A 79 -4.42 -16.08 21.95
CA SER A 79 -3.01 -16.14 21.50
C SER A 79 -2.43 -14.79 21.09
N VAL A 80 -3.26 -13.78 20.87
CA VAL A 80 -2.81 -12.42 20.55
C VAL A 80 -2.51 -11.63 21.82
N PRO A 81 -1.62 -10.62 21.76
CA PRO A 81 -1.38 -9.74 22.89
C PRO A 81 -2.68 -9.09 23.41
N PRO A 82 -2.85 -8.90 24.73
CA PRO A 82 -4.05 -8.28 25.30
C PRO A 82 -4.32 -6.85 24.79
N SER A 83 -3.31 -6.19 24.20
CA SER A 83 -3.43 -4.87 23.59
C SER A 83 -4.14 -4.88 22.23
N PHE A 84 -4.29 -6.03 21.58
CA PHE A 84 -4.85 -6.13 20.23
C PHE A 84 -6.34 -5.79 20.16
N PRO A 85 -7.21 -6.29 21.07
CA PRO A 85 -8.60 -5.84 21.16
C PRO A 85 -8.73 -4.31 21.28
N PHE A 86 -7.93 -3.72 22.19
CA PHE A 86 -7.92 -2.27 22.40
C PHE A 86 -7.44 -1.50 21.15
N LEU A 87 -6.45 -2.01 20.43
CA LEU A 87 -6.01 -1.44 19.16
C LEU A 87 -7.10 -1.50 18.09
N VAL A 88 -7.81 -2.62 17.97
CA VAL A 88 -8.91 -2.77 17.00
C VAL A 88 -10.04 -1.78 17.33
N GLU A 89 -10.40 -1.67 18.60
CA GLU A 89 -11.43 -0.73 19.05
C GLU A 89 -11.02 0.73 18.78
N THR A 90 -9.82 1.12 19.21
CA THR A 90 -9.31 2.49 19.03
C THR A 90 -9.15 2.87 17.57
N LEU A 91 -8.80 1.90 16.72
CA LEU A 91 -8.59 2.13 15.30
C LEU A 91 -9.87 2.04 14.46
N ALA A 92 -11.01 1.62 15.03
CA ALA A 92 -12.25 1.44 14.27
C ALA A 92 -12.75 2.75 13.64
N ASP A 93 -12.79 3.83 14.40
CA ASP A 93 -13.21 5.16 13.93
C ASP A 93 -12.26 5.74 12.86
N PRO A 94 -10.94 5.83 13.09
CA PRO A 94 -10.02 6.32 12.06
C PRO A 94 -9.96 5.38 10.84
N TYR A 95 -10.22 4.09 11.01
CA TYR A 95 -10.39 3.14 9.91
C TYR A 95 -11.56 3.50 9.00
N LEU A 96 -12.74 3.79 9.55
CA LEU A 96 -13.90 4.21 8.74
C LEU A 96 -13.60 5.51 7.98
N GLY A 97 -12.94 6.47 8.61
CA GLY A 97 -12.50 7.70 7.96
C GLY A 97 -11.52 7.44 6.80
N ALA A 98 -10.49 6.63 7.04
CA ALA A 98 -9.50 6.25 6.03
C ALA A 98 -10.12 5.49 4.86
N LEU A 99 -11.07 4.59 5.15
CA LEU A 99 -11.78 3.81 4.15
C LEU A 99 -12.68 4.71 3.28
N GLY A 100 -13.35 5.70 3.86
CA GLY A 100 -14.10 6.71 3.11
C GLY A 100 -13.19 7.50 2.14
N VAL A 101 -12.06 7.99 2.63
CA VAL A 101 -11.09 8.76 1.80
C VAL A 101 -10.48 7.91 0.69
N TYR A 102 -10.08 6.67 1.01
CA TYR A 102 -9.58 5.70 0.04
C TYR A 102 -10.54 5.50 -1.14
N LEU A 103 -11.84 5.41 -0.85
CA LEU A 103 -12.86 5.17 -1.86
C LEU A 103 -13.15 6.44 -2.68
N VAL A 104 -13.11 7.62 -2.08
CA VAL A 104 -13.19 8.90 -2.83
C VAL A 104 -12.03 9.05 -3.79
N ILE A 105 -10.80 8.83 -3.33
CA ILE A 105 -9.59 8.90 -4.17
C ILE A 105 -9.72 7.91 -5.34
N LYS A 106 -10.15 6.69 -5.05
CA LYS A 106 -10.35 5.67 -6.06
C LYS A 106 -11.41 6.06 -7.11
N GLU A 107 -12.55 6.60 -6.68
CA GLU A 107 -13.60 7.01 -7.61
C GLU A 107 -13.13 8.17 -8.51
N VAL A 108 -12.32 9.08 -7.97
CA VAL A 108 -11.65 10.13 -8.75
C VAL A 108 -10.67 9.52 -9.76
N GLU A 109 -9.87 8.53 -9.38
CA GLU A 109 -8.95 7.82 -10.28
C GLU A 109 -9.70 7.06 -11.39
N ARG A 110 -10.80 6.37 -11.04
CA ARG A 110 -11.67 5.65 -11.98
C ARG A 110 -12.21 6.60 -13.06
N ARG A 111 -12.67 7.79 -12.66
CA ARG A 111 -13.17 8.83 -13.59
C ARG A 111 -12.08 9.44 -14.46
N ARG A 112 -10.84 9.47 -13.98
CA ARG A 112 -9.68 10.02 -14.72
C ARG A 112 -9.10 9.05 -15.75
N LEU A 113 -9.69 7.86 -15.97
CA LEU A 113 -9.25 6.86 -16.96
C LEU A 113 -7.77 6.45 -16.86
N LYS A 114 -7.09 6.77 -15.75
CA LYS A 114 -5.75 6.25 -15.48
C LYS A 114 -5.92 4.74 -15.32
N THR A 115 -5.36 3.99 -16.27
CA THR A 115 -5.28 2.53 -16.31
C THR A 115 -4.36 2.00 -15.21
N ILE A 116 -4.45 2.54 -13.99
CA ILE A 116 -3.86 1.93 -12.80
C ILE A 116 -4.76 0.73 -12.52
N ARG A 117 -4.47 -0.32 -13.30
CA ARG A 117 -4.65 -1.74 -13.06
C ARG A 117 -5.68 -1.96 -11.97
N LEU A 118 -6.94 -2.23 -12.33
CA LEU A 118 -8.02 -2.66 -11.44
C LEU A 118 -7.45 -3.60 -10.38
N ARG A 119 -6.99 -3.06 -9.25
CA ARG A 119 -6.54 -3.84 -8.11
C ARG A 119 -7.84 -4.38 -7.56
N ARG A 120 -8.12 -5.64 -7.93
CA ARG A 120 -9.33 -6.37 -7.57
C ARG A 120 -9.59 -6.13 -6.08
N GLU A 121 -10.75 -5.56 -5.79
CA GLU A 121 -11.19 -5.22 -4.44
C GLU A 121 -11.54 -6.50 -3.68
N PHE A 122 -10.50 -7.24 -3.29
CA PHE A 122 -10.70 -8.38 -2.42
C PHE A 122 -11.08 -7.92 -1.01
N PHE A 123 -10.77 -6.68 -0.60
CA PHE A 123 -11.05 -6.18 0.75
C PHE A 123 -12.53 -6.33 1.17
N VAL A 124 -13.49 -5.88 0.33
CA VAL A 124 -14.92 -6.02 0.66
C VAL A 124 -15.33 -7.48 0.68
N SER A 125 -14.84 -8.27 -0.28
CA SER A 125 -15.14 -9.71 -0.33
C SER A 125 -14.57 -10.44 0.89
N ILE A 126 -13.40 -10.03 1.39
CA ILE A 126 -12.81 -10.57 2.62
C ILE A 126 -13.64 -10.15 3.84
N TRP A 127 -14.09 -8.89 3.93
CA TRP A 127 -15.00 -8.46 5.00
C TRP A 127 -16.32 -9.22 5.00
N VAL A 128 -16.90 -9.45 3.82
CA VAL A 128 -18.15 -10.24 3.69
C VAL A 128 -17.92 -11.68 4.11
N ALA A 129 -16.84 -12.31 3.61
CA ALA A 129 -16.49 -13.67 4.01
C ALA A 129 -16.24 -13.76 5.52
N PHE A 130 -15.51 -12.79 6.07
CA PHE A 130 -15.21 -12.70 7.49
C PHE A 130 -16.48 -12.52 8.33
N LEU A 131 -17.39 -11.65 7.91
CA LEU A 131 -18.69 -11.47 8.55
C LEU A 131 -19.48 -12.78 8.59
N ILE A 132 -19.56 -13.50 7.47
CA ILE A 132 -20.26 -14.79 7.40
C ILE A 132 -19.61 -15.79 8.36
N THR A 133 -18.28 -15.93 8.35
CA THR A 133 -17.58 -16.85 9.26
C THR A 133 -17.75 -16.46 10.72
N ALA A 134 -17.70 -15.16 11.04
CA ALA A 134 -17.87 -14.65 12.39
C ALA A 134 -19.30 -14.92 12.88
N SER A 135 -20.32 -14.65 12.07
CA SER A 135 -21.72 -14.93 12.43
C SER A 135 -22.00 -16.42 12.61
N ILE A 136 -21.39 -17.30 11.80
CA ILE A 136 -21.53 -18.75 11.97
C ILE A 136 -20.90 -19.19 13.29
N LEU A 137 -19.68 -18.74 13.59
CA LEU A 137 -18.98 -19.11 14.83
C LEU A 137 -19.71 -18.58 16.08
N SER A 138 -20.14 -17.33 16.06
CA SER A 138 -20.92 -16.74 17.16
C SER A 138 -22.28 -17.41 17.36
N TYR A 139 -22.84 -18.09 16.35
CA TYR A 139 -24.07 -18.88 16.50
C TYR A 139 -23.83 -20.20 17.25
N PHE A 140 -22.67 -20.84 17.05
CA PHE A 140 -22.34 -22.10 17.71
C PHE A 140 -21.74 -21.93 19.12
N GLU A 141 -21.10 -20.79 19.40
CA GLU A 141 -20.67 -20.46 20.75
C GLU A 141 -21.81 -19.83 21.56
N GLU A 142 -22.57 -20.69 22.25
CA GLU A 142 -23.57 -20.28 23.25
C GLU A 142 -22.89 -19.62 24.47
N GLY A 143 -22.44 -18.36 24.36
CA GLY A 143 -21.88 -17.64 25.51
C GLY A 143 -21.20 -16.30 25.23
N THR A 144 -20.82 -16.01 23.99
CA THR A 144 -20.04 -14.80 23.61
C THR A 144 -20.86 -13.80 22.81
N PHE A 145 -22.18 -13.75 23.05
CA PHE A 145 -23.16 -13.01 22.24
C PHE A 145 -22.98 -11.49 22.14
N PHE A 146 -22.06 -10.88 22.88
CA PHE A 146 -21.80 -9.44 22.82
C PHE A 146 -20.32 -9.10 23.07
N ASN A 147 -19.42 -9.81 22.40
CA ASN A 147 -18.02 -9.36 22.38
C ASN A 147 -17.92 -8.06 21.56
N GLU A 148 -17.31 -7.01 22.13
CA GLU A 148 -17.17 -5.69 21.48
C GLU A 148 -16.52 -5.80 20.09
N ILE A 149 -15.63 -6.78 19.93
CA ILE A 149 -14.99 -7.11 18.65
C ILE A 149 -16.01 -7.55 17.61
N TYR A 150 -17.01 -8.36 17.95
CA TYR A 150 -18.04 -8.80 16.99
C TYR A 150 -18.85 -7.60 16.48
N LYS A 151 -19.19 -6.64 17.37
CA LYS A 151 -19.84 -5.39 16.98
C LYS A 151 -18.98 -4.60 15.98
N ILE A 152 -17.69 -4.50 16.22
CA ILE A 152 -16.73 -3.85 15.32
C ILE A 152 -16.67 -4.56 13.96
N VAL A 153 -16.67 -5.90 13.95
CA VAL A 153 -16.68 -6.70 12.71
C VAL A 153 -17.94 -6.42 11.90
N VAL A 154 -19.11 -6.46 12.55
CA VAL A 154 -20.40 -6.19 11.93
C VAL A 154 -20.43 -4.78 11.35
N THR A 155 -20.08 -3.76 12.14
CA THR A 155 -20.08 -2.35 11.68
C THR A 155 -19.15 -2.13 10.49
N ASN A 156 -17.92 -2.66 10.55
CA ASN A 156 -16.95 -2.48 9.46
C ASN A 156 -17.34 -3.25 8.20
N ALA A 157 -17.89 -4.46 8.34
CA ALA A 157 -18.38 -5.22 7.20
C ALA A 157 -19.57 -4.52 6.53
N PHE A 158 -20.55 -4.03 7.31
CA PHE A 158 -21.67 -3.26 6.76
C PHE A 158 -21.20 -1.96 6.09
N ALA A 159 -20.28 -1.22 6.71
CA ALA A 159 -19.69 -0.03 6.09
C ALA A 159 -19.04 -0.37 4.74
N ALA A 160 -18.22 -1.43 4.69
CA ALA A 160 -17.58 -1.88 3.44
C ALA A 160 -18.60 -2.28 2.36
N ILE A 161 -19.69 -2.96 2.74
CA ILE A 161 -20.77 -3.36 1.82
C ILE A 161 -21.53 -2.13 1.31
N ILE A 162 -22.00 -1.27 2.20
CA ILE A 162 -22.76 -0.05 1.87
C ILE A 162 -21.95 0.81 0.90
N ILE A 163 -20.66 0.99 1.17
CA ILE A 163 -19.85 1.85 0.30
C ILE A 163 -19.60 1.18 -1.05
N ARG A 164 -19.41 -0.15 -1.11
CA ARG A 164 -19.33 -0.87 -2.39
C ARG A 164 -20.60 -0.75 -3.21
N VAL A 165 -21.76 -0.88 -2.58
CA VAL A 165 -23.07 -0.71 -3.24
C VAL A 165 -23.23 0.74 -3.72
N GLY A 166 -22.87 1.72 -2.89
CA GLY A 166 -22.91 3.14 -3.24
C GLY A 166 -22.04 3.51 -4.45
N MET A 167 -20.88 2.86 -4.61
CA MET A 167 -20.01 3.02 -5.79
C MET A 167 -20.55 2.34 -7.06
N PHE A 168 -21.44 1.35 -6.93
CA PHE A 168 -21.99 0.62 -8.07
C PHE A 168 -23.24 1.31 -8.65
N ILE A 169 -24.03 1.96 -7.79
CA ILE A 169 -25.28 2.65 -8.18
C ILE A 169 -25.01 3.97 -8.92
N ARG A 170 -23.79 4.52 -8.84
CA ARG A 170 -23.41 5.83 -9.38
C ARG A 170 -22.43 5.72 -10.54
#